data_AF-A0AAU6ZSQ0-F1
#
_entry.id   AF-A0AAU6ZSQ0-F1
#
_cell.length_a   1.000
_cell.length_b   1.000
_cell.length_c   1.000
_cell.angle_alpha   90.00
_cell.angle_beta   90.00
_cell.angle_gamma   90.00
#
_symmetry.space_group_name_H-M   'P 1'
#
loop_
_entity.id
_entity.type
_entity.pdbx_description
1 polymer ?
#
loop_
_entity_poly.entity_id
_entity_poly.type
_entity_poly.pdbx_seq_one_letter_code
_entity_poly.pdbx_strand_id
1 'polypeptide(L)'
;MPDAENPHAGQGMVVLDIGGDVGALVVSMPAELVGMEIEICPSGARGGVPDEGADWWDGDWHSDHHHDHSEADHQHEHQAAWPHVAVIARPSPTGTQNSAVYPGLKEGTYDLWVRPDGPTTLTASVKGAEVTTADWV
;
A
#
# COMPACT_ATOMS: atom_id res chain seq x y z
N MET A 1 -22.37 -15.14 -31.84
CA MET A 1 -21.31 -15.35 -30.84
C MET A 1 -21.52 -14.27 -29.80
N PRO A 2 -22.00 -14.55 -28.58
CA PRO A 2 -22.07 -13.49 -27.57
C PRO A 2 -20.65 -13.14 -27.11
N ASP A 3 -20.33 -11.86 -27.16
CA ASP A 3 -19.17 -11.24 -26.52
C ASP A 3 -19.07 -11.73 -25.08
N ALA A 4 -17.89 -12.23 -24.70
CA ALA A 4 -17.60 -12.58 -23.31
C ALA A 4 -17.47 -11.29 -22.50
N GLU A 5 -18.60 -10.72 -22.11
CA GLU A 5 -18.68 -9.64 -21.13
C GLU A 5 -18.01 -10.13 -19.83
N ASN A 6 -16.99 -9.40 -19.41
CA ASN A 6 -16.21 -9.66 -18.21
C ASN A 6 -17.11 -9.59 -16.96
N PRO A 7 -17.42 -10.71 -16.28
CA PRO A 7 -18.35 -10.75 -15.15
C PRO A 7 -17.84 -10.05 -13.88
N HIS A 8 -16.62 -9.49 -13.89
CA HIS A 8 -15.95 -8.93 -12.72
C HIS A 8 -15.60 -7.45 -12.85
N ALA A 9 -16.23 -6.73 -13.79
CA ALA A 9 -16.22 -5.27 -13.86
C ALA A 9 -16.99 -4.68 -12.64
N GLY A 10 -16.40 -4.75 -11.44
CA GLY A 10 -17.07 -4.35 -10.20
C GLY A 10 -16.18 -4.27 -8.95
N GLN A 11 -14.89 -4.61 -9.04
CA GLN A 11 -13.92 -4.33 -7.98
C GLN A 11 -13.19 -3.00 -8.25
N GLY A 12 -13.99 -1.92 -8.40
CA GLY A 12 -13.58 -0.51 -8.48
C GLY A 12 -12.47 -0.16 -9.46
N MET A 13 -12.75 0.69 -10.45
CA MET A 13 -11.69 1.44 -11.14
C MET A 13 -10.91 2.23 -10.07
N VAL A 14 -9.63 1.90 -9.87
CA VAL A 14 -8.74 2.79 -9.11
C VAL A 14 -8.40 3.93 -10.07
N VAL A 15 -8.99 5.10 -9.83
CA VAL A 15 -8.54 6.33 -10.48
C VAL A 15 -7.24 6.71 -9.80
N LEU A 16 -6.15 6.62 -10.56
CA LEU A 16 -4.85 6.99 -10.07
C LEU A 16 -4.52 8.38 -10.62
N ASP A 17 -4.44 9.37 -9.74
CA ASP A 17 -3.94 10.69 -10.11
C ASP A 17 -2.42 10.62 -10.17
N ILE A 18 -1.91 10.27 -11.35
CA ILE A 18 -0.48 10.20 -11.62
C ILE A 18 -0.09 11.47 -12.38
N GLY A 19 0.52 12.42 -11.69
CA GLY A 19 0.93 13.71 -12.28
C GLY A 19 2.17 14.27 -11.58
N GLY A 20 3.05 14.90 -12.37
CA GLY A 20 4.27 15.52 -11.84
C GLY A 20 5.22 14.50 -11.20
N ASP A 21 5.51 14.69 -9.92
CA ASP A 21 6.38 13.81 -9.12
C ASP A 21 5.61 12.71 -8.37
N VAL A 22 4.30 12.53 -8.60
CA VAL A 22 3.51 11.49 -7.94
C VAL A 22 3.35 10.27 -8.86
N GLY A 23 3.61 9.08 -8.31
CA GLY A 23 3.56 7.77 -8.95
C GLY A 23 2.75 6.75 -8.14
N ALA A 24 2.80 5.48 -8.56
CA ALA A 24 2.26 4.38 -7.76
C ALA A 24 3.20 3.17 -7.75
N LEU A 25 3.12 2.36 -6.69
CA LEU A 25 3.84 1.11 -6.55
C LEU A 25 2.86 -0.05 -6.46
N VAL A 26 3.02 -1.05 -7.32
CA VAL A 26 2.32 -2.34 -7.24
C VAL A 26 3.36 -3.42 -6.99
N VAL A 27 3.20 -4.15 -5.90
CA VAL A 27 4.13 -5.22 -5.54
C VAL A 27 3.45 -6.57 -5.70
N SER A 28 4.03 -7.43 -6.53
CA SER A 28 3.63 -8.84 -6.64
C SER A 28 4.04 -9.59 -5.38
N MET A 29 3.08 -10.24 -4.72
CA MET A 29 3.27 -10.85 -3.41
C MET A 29 3.10 -12.38 -3.45
N PRO A 30 3.81 -13.14 -2.59
CA PRO A 30 3.53 -14.55 -2.40
C PRO A 30 2.16 -14.76 -1.76
N ALA A 31 1.50 -15.87 -2.10
CA ALA A 31 0.16 -16.19 -1.60
C ALA A 31 0.11 -16.38 -0.07
N GLU A 32 1.23 -16.76 0.54
CA GLU A 32 1.37 -16.95 1.99
C GLU A 32 1.23 -15.65 2.78
N LEU A 33 1.42 -14.49 2.13
CA LEU A 33 1.31 -13.18 2.76
C LEU A 33 -0.06 -12.54 2.53
N VAL A 34 -1.01 -13.21 1.87
CA VAL A 34 -2.37 -12.67 1.67
C VAL A 34 -3.02 -12.37 3.02
N GLY A 35 -3.54 -11.14 3.17
CA GLY A 35 -4.09 -10.63 4.42
C GLY A 35 -3.07 -10.05 5.40
N MET A 36 -1.76 -10.22 5.14
CA MET A 36 -0.72 -9.55 5.92
C MET A 36 -0.59 -8.10 5.49
N GLU A 37 -0.22 -7.25 6.44
CA GLU A 37 0.03 -5.83 6.22
C GLU A 37 1.51 -5.58 5.93
N ILE A 38 1.76 -4.76 4.93
CA ILE A 38 3.09 -4.37 4.50
C ILE A 38 3.25 -2.88 4.77
N GLU A 39 4.16 -2.54 5.67
CA GLU A 39 4.55 -1.17 5.96
C GLU A 39 5.49 -0.63 4.89
N ILE A 40 5.43 0.69 4.69
CA ILE A 40 6.28 1.44 3.77
C ILE A 40 6.78 2.72 4.43
N CYS A 41 8.05 3.06 4.20
CA CYS A 41 8.59 4.38 4.54
C CYS A 41 9.62 4.83 3.50
N PRO A 42 9.98 6.12 3.43
CA PRO A 42 11.12 6.57 2.65
C PRO A 42 12.39 5.81 3.08
N SER A 43 13.24 5.47 2.12
CA SER A 43 14.39 4.62 2.41
C SER A 43 15.33 5.27 3.42
N GLY A 44 15.73 4.52 4.44
CA GLY A 44 16.52 5.02 5.56
C GLY A 44 15.74 5.74 6.68
N ALA A 45 14.43 6.00 6.50
CA ALA A 45 13.59 6.62 7.54
C ALA A 45 13.13 5.64 8.64
N ARG A 46 13.18 4.33 8.37
CA ARG A 46 12.64 3.28 9.24
C ARG A 46 13.13 3.34 10.70
N GLY A 47 14.38 3.74 10.92
CA GLY A 47 14.96 3.87 12.27
C GLY A 47 14.52 5.13 13.03
N GLY A 48 13.72 5.99 12.40
CA GLY A 48 13.19 7.23 12.94
C GLY A 48 11.81 7.05 13.60
N VAL A 49 11.15 8.19 13.85
CA VAL A 49 9.77 8.22 14.34
C VAL A 49 8.84 7.98 13.14
N PRO A 50 7.87 7.05 13.24
CA PRO A 50 6.87 6.86 12.19
C PRO A 50 6.13 8.16 11.91
N ASP A 51 6.05 8.53 10.63
CA ASP A 51 5.20 9.61 10.15
C ASP A 51 4.03 9.05 9.33
N GLU A 52 2.92 9.77 9.31
CA GLU A 52 1.67 9.33 8.65
C GLU A 52 1.74 9.38 7.12
N GLY A 53 2.88 9.72 6.52
CA GLY A 53 3.04 9.77 5.08
C GLY A 53 2.65 11.09 4.42
N ALA A 54 2.17 12.08 5.17
CA ALA A 54 1.55 13.30 4.63
C ALA A 54 2.41 14.09 3.61
N ASP A 55 3.74 14.01 3.67
CA ASP A 55 4.65 14.72 2.76
C ASP A 55 5.07 13.91 1.51
N TRP A 56 4.86 12.60 1.50
CA TRP A 56 5.39 11.68 0.48
C TRP A 56 4.39 10.64 -0.03
N TRP A 57 3.21 10.53 0.57
CA TRP A 57 2.14 9.64 0.17
C TRP A 57 0.78 10.36 0.17
N ASP A 58 0.12 10.38 -0.98
CA ASP A 58 -1.26 10.89 -1.19
C ASP A 58 -2.29 9.74 -1.20
N GLY A 59 -1.99 8.66 -0.49
CA GLY A 59 -2.92 7.54 -0.33
C GLY A 59 -3.99 7.87 0.71
N ASP A 60 -5.18 7.30 0.54
CA ASP A 60 -6.30 7.37 1.51
C ASP A 60 -6.03 6.52 2.77
N TRP A 61 -4.77 6.46 3.20
CA TRP A 61 -4.37 5.74 4.40
C TRP A 61 -4.64 6.62 5.61
N HIS A 62 -5.90 6.65 5.99
CA HIS A 62 -6.27 7.05 7.32
C HIS A 62 -5.84 5.92 8.25
N SER A 63 -4.72 6.09 8.98
CA SER A 63 -4.59 5.47 10.31
C SER A 63 -5.96 5.56 10.94
N ASP A 64 -6.60 4.43 11.31
CA ASP A 64 -8.00 4.33 11.76
C ASP A 64 -8.35 5.28 12.94
N HIS A 65 -8.34 6.58 12.69
CA HIS A 65 -8.72 7.68 13.53
C HIS A 65 -10.09 8.12 13.05
N HIS A 66 -11.05 7.20 13.16
CA HIS A 66 -12.44 7.61 13.27
C HIS A 66 -12.57 8.37 14.59
N HIS A 67 -12.31 9.67 14.57
CA HIS A 67 -12.62 10.55 15.69
C HIS A 67 -14.15 10.70 15.77
N ASP A 68 -14.82 9.71 16.35
CA ASP A 68 -16.06 9.98 17.06
C ASP A 68 -15.67 10.61 18.40
N HIS A 69 -15.88 11.92 18.53
CA HIS A 69 -15.72 12.60 19.81
C HIS A 69 -16.90 12.24 20.71
N SER A 70 -16.87 11.04 21.28
CA SER A 70 -17.61 10.73 22.50
C SER A 70 -16.60 10.56 23.65
N GLU A 71 -16.72 11.45 24.63
CA GLU A 71 -15.88 11.54 25.82
C GLU A 71 -15.99 10.27 26.68
N ALA A 72 -15.20 9.25 26.39
CA ALA A 72 -14.99 8.11 27.27
C ALA A 72 -13.63 7.44 27.02
N ASP A 73 -12.65 7.88 27.80
CA ASP A 73 -11.46 7.17 28.31
C ASP A 73 -11.15 5.76 27.76
N HIS A 74 -10.70 5.70 26.50
CA HIS A 74 -10.02 4.52 25.97
C HIS A 74 -8.69 4.96 25.36
N GLN A 75 -7.62 4.85 26.15
CA GLN A 75 -6.23 4.87 25.67
C GLN A 75 -6.02 3.61 24.84
N HIS A 76 -6.35 3.66 23.56
CA HIS A 76 -5.88 2.63 22.63
C HIS A 76 -4.39 2.88 22.41
N GLU A 77 -3.56 1.95 22.88
CA GLU A 77 -2.12 1.89 22.62
C GLU A 77 -1.90 1.57 21.13
N HIS A 78 -2.18 2.54 20.25
CA HIS A 78 -1.78 2.45 18.86
C HIS A 78 -0.26 2.62 18.86
N GLN A 79 0.46 1.50 18.76
CA GLN A 79 1.89 1.55 18.49
C GLN A 79 2.09 2.41 17.24
N ALA A 80 2.91 3.45 17.34
CA ALA A 80 3.23 4.31 16.20
C ALA A 80 3.68 3.41 15.05
N ALA A 81 2.94 3.45 13.94
CA ALA A 81 3.11 2.55 12.82
C ALA A 81 3.39 3.38 11.57
N TRP A 82 4.20 2.82 10.69
CA TRP A 82 4.34 3.40 9.37
C TRP A 82 3.06 3.13 8.56
N PRO A 83 2.80 3.94 7.53
CA PRO A 83 1.67 3.68 6.66
C PRO A 83 1.82 2.29 6.02
N HIS A 84 0.72 1.58 5.82
CA HIS A 84 0.77 0.20 5.35
C HIS A 84 -0.37 -0.16 4.40
N VAL A 85 -0.28 -1.28 3.70
CA VAL A 85 -1.43 -1.82 2.95
C VAL A 85 -1.50 -3.32 3.13
N ALA A 86 -2.70 -3.88 3.09
CA ALA A 86 -2.89 -5.32 3.10
C ALA A 86 -2.54 -5.93 1.73
N VAL A 87 -1.96 -7.12 1.74
CA VAL A 87 -1.82 -7.94 0.53
C VAL A 87 -3.17 -8.52 0.16
N ILE A 88 -3.64 -8.21 -1.04
CA ILE A 88 -4.94 -8.65 -1.55
C ILE A 88 -4.74 -9.69 -2.66
N ALA A 89 -5.43 -10.82 -2.54
CA ALA A 89 -5.57 -11.80 -3.61
C ALA A 89 -6.69 -11.40 -4.56
N ARG A 90 -6.38 -11.27 -5.85
CA ARG A 90 -7.34 -10.97 -6.91
C ARG A 90 -7.36 -12.09 -7.95
N PRO A 91 -8.53 -12.68 -8.26
CA PRO A 91 -8.65 -13.62 -9.36
C PRO A 91 -8.34 -12.94 -10.70
N SER A 92 -7.57 -13.60 -11.56
CA SER A 92 -7.32 -13.19 -12.94
C SER A 92 -7.54 -14.36 -13.91
N PRO A 93 -7.75 -14.11 -15.21
CA PRO A 93 -7.90 -15.18 -16.21
C PRO A 93 -6.71 -16.16 -16.26
N THR A 94 -5.52 -15.72 -15.83
CA THR A 94 -4.28 -16.52 -15.85
C THR A 94 -3.93 -17.13 -14.48
N GLY A 95 -4.74 -16.91 -13.44
CA GLY A 95 -4.49 -17.40 -12.09
C GLY A 95 -4.80 -16.36 -11.00
N THR A 96 -4.52 -16.67 -9.75
CA THR A 96 -4.67 -15.69 -8.66
C THR A 96 -3.45 -14.78 -8.62
N GLN A 97 -3.65 -13.46 -8.73
CA GLN A 97 -2.62 -12.46 -8.54
C GLN A 97 -2.72 -11.92 -7.12
N ASN A 98 -1.65 -12.03 -6.33
CA ASN A 98 -1.60 -11.40 -5.01
C ASN A 98 -0.74 -10.15 -5.10
N SER A 99 -1.22 -9.04 -4.55
CA SER A 99 -0.50 -7.77 -4.62
C SER A 99 -0.77 -6.85 -3.45
N ALA A 100 0.25 -6.07 -3.08
CA ALA A 100 0.12 -4.85 -2.31
C ALA A 100 0.18 -3.65 -3.25
N VAL A 101 -0.69 -2.65 -3.06
CA VAL A 101 -0.82 -1.49 -3.96
C VAL A 101 -0.72 -0.21 -3.15
N TYR A 102 0.23 0.65 -3.52
CA TYR A 102 0.47 1.96 -2.92
C TYR A 102 0.25 3.05 -3.99
N PRO A 103 -0.95 3.64 -4.05
CA PRO A 103 -1.24 4.73 -4.98
C PRO A 103 -0.69 6.06 -4.45
N GLY A 104 -0.30 7.02 -5.29
CA GLY A 104 -0.03 8.38 -4.83
C GLY A 104 1.31 8.57 -4.11
N LEU A 105 2.33 7.76 -4.38
CA LEU A 105 3.66 7.92 -3.79
C LEU A 105 4.43 9.00 -4.53
N LYS A 106 5.05 9.93 -3.80
CA LYS A 106 6.02 10.88 -4.37
C LYS A 106 7.23 10.12 -4.93
N GLU A 107 7.85 10.65 -5.97
CA GLU A 107 9.06 10.08 -6.57
C GLU A 107 10.15 9.94 -5.50
N GLY A 108 10.73 8.74 -5.39
CA GLY A 108 11.66 8.43 -4.33
C GLY A 108 11.93 6.94 -4.18
N THR A 109 12.76 6.60 -3.20
CA THR A 109 13.06 5.22 -2.84
C THR A 109 12.41 4.91 -1.50
N TYR A 110 11.77 3.74 -1.41
CA TYR A 110 10.99 3.32 -0.27
C TYR A 110 11.42 1.94 0.21
N ASP A 111 11.46 1.76 1.53
CA ASP A 111 11.70 0.48 2.18
C ASP A 111 10.36 -0.12 2.60
N LEU A 112 10.17 -1.42 2.35
CA LEU A 112 8.96 -2.16 2.65
C LEU A 112 9.25 -3.39 3.51
N TRP A 113 8.35 -3.69 4.45
CA TRP A 113 8.45 -4.85 5.33
C TRP A 113 7.09 -5.35 5.81
N VAL A 114 7.04 -6.62 6.22
CA VAL A 114 5.84 -7.20 6.85
C VAL A 114 5.70 -6.67 8.27
N ARG A 115 4.51 -6.18 8.63
CA ARG A 115 4.20 -5.77 10.01
C ARG A 115 4.25 -6.92 11.02
N PRO A 116 4.46 -6.62 12.31
CA PRO A 116 4.79 -5.30 12.87
C PRO A 116 6.30 -4.98 12.80
N ASP A 117 7.18 -5.98 12.81
CA ASP A 117 8.63 -5.79 12.97
C ASP A 117 9.47 -6.67 12.01
N GLY A 118 8.93 -7.04 10.84
CA GLY A 118 9.64 -7.86 9.86
C GLY A 118 10.87 -7.16 9.27
N PRO A 119 11.89 -7.87 8.78
CA PRO A 119 13.05 -7.24 8.14
C PRO A 119 12.63 -6.46 6.89
N THR A 120 13.38 -5.41 6.53
CA THR A 120 13.21 -4.73 5.24
C THR A 120 13.47 -5.76 4.15
N THR A 121 12.41 -6.10 3.44
CA THR A 121 12.42 -7.21 2.47
C THR A 121 12.52 -6.69 1.05
N LEU A 122 11.97 -5.51 0.79
CA LEU A 122 12.01 -4.86 -0.51
C LEU A 122 12.38 -3.39 -0.36
N THR A 123 13.27 -2.92 -1.22
CA THR A 123 13.52 -1.49 -1.45
C THR A 123 13.15 -1.18 -2.89
N ALA A 124 12.17 -0.30 -3.10
CA ALA A 124 11.61 0.02 -4.41
C ALA A 124 11.79 1.50 -4.75
N SER A 125 12.13 1.81 -5.99
CA SER A 125 12.22 3.18 -6.50
C SER A 125 10.99 3.52 -7.32
N VAL A 126 10.17 4.45 -6.82
CA VAL A 126 8.98 4.96 -7.50
C VAL A 126 9.36 6.17 -8.33
N LYS A 127 8.90 6.20 -9.57
CA LYS A 127 8.96 7.38 -10.44
C LYS A 127 7.63 8.10 -10.48
N GLY A 128 7.67 9.43 -10.52
CA GLY A 128 6.49 10.24 -10.77
C GLY A 128 5.93 9.97 -12.16
N ALA A 129 4.64 10.25 -12.38
CA ALA A 129 3.96 10.03 -13.67
C ALA A 129 3.90 8.56 -14.14
N GLU A 130 4.32 7.58 -13.31
CA GLU A 130 4.40 6.16 -13.69
C GLU A 130 3.86 5.20 -12.62
N VAL A 131 3.41 4.02 -13.06
CA VAL A 131 3.16 2.86 -12.19
C VAL A 131 4.42 2.00 -12.18
N THR A 132 5.05 1.92 -11.02
CA THR A 132 6.19 1.05 -10.75
C THR A 132 5.70 -0.31 -10.29
N THR A 133 6.20 -1.39 -10.90
CA THR A 133 5.94 -2.77 -10.46
C THR A 133 7.20 -3.38 -9.87
N ALA A 134 7.07 -4.09 -8.75
CA ALA A 134 8.17 -4.83 -8.12
C ALA A 134 7.71 -6.22 -7.67
N ASP A 135 8.65 -7.15 -7.53
CA ASP A 135 8.39 -8.48 -6.99
C ASP A 135 8.90 -8.56 -5.55
N TRP A 136 8.10 -9.16 -4.67
CA TRP A 136 8.50 -9.47 -3.31
C TRP A 136 9.45 -10.68 -3.30
N VAL A 137 10.61 -10.54 -2.65
CA VAL A 137 11.71 -11.54 -2.64
C VAL A 137 11.86 -12.26 -1.30
#